data_AF-A3DN79-F1
#
_entry.id   AF-A3DN79-F1
#
_cell.length_a   1.000
_cell.length_b   1.000
_cell.length_c   1.000
_cell.angle_alpha   90.00
_cell.angle_beta   90.00
_cell.angle_gamma   90.00
#
_symmetry.space_group_name_H-M   'P 1'
#
loop_
_entity.id
_entity.type
_entity.pdbx_description
1 polymer ?
#
loop_
_entity_poly.entity_id
_entity_poly.type
_entity_poly.pdbx_seq_one_letter_code
_entity_poly.pdbx_strand_id
1 'polypeptide(L)'
;MSVEETMNYVLKIPWHDIERNLISRVQLKKIIKLRIILDKREINYPIYFYVGEKRDHVMIPYVFCSCKNFTIRVMSKKKKPSCKHLIMLRLALDKSMYREIYIDDLTLLKKIINEIIRIGLSPTLRKLLYISRNRRYERGRTDGA
;
A
#
# COMPACT_ATOMS: atom_id res chain seq x y z
N MET A 1 5.80 -21.29 -8.10
CA MET A 1 5.68 -20.41 -6.96
C MET A 1 4.25 -20.31 -6.51
N SER A 2 3.95 -20.87 -5.36
CA SER A 2 2.71 -20.71 -4.62
C SER A 2 2.70 -19.37 -3.88
N VAL A 3 1.54 -19.01 -3.33
CA VAL A 3 1.40 -17.88 -2.42
C VAL A 3 2.28 -18.08 -1.18
N GLU A 4 2.34 -19.30 -0.66
CA GLU A 4 3.14 -19.66 0.51
C GLU A 4 4.65 -19.50 0.27
N GLU A 5 5.15 -19.95 -0.89
CA GLU A 5 6.56 -19.76 -1.27
C GLU A 5 6.91 -18.27 -1.37
N THR A 6 5.99 -17.45 -1.92
CA THR A 6 6.17 -15.99 -2.00
C THR A 6 6.20 -15.35 -0.62
N MET A 7 5.25 -15.72 0.24
CA MET A 7 5.17 -15.23 1.61
C MET A 7 6.45 -15.57 2.40
N ASN A 8 6.89 -16.83 2.34
CA ASN A 8 8.11 -17.30 2.98
C ASN A 8 9.33 -16.53 2.48
N TYR A 9 9.46 -16.29 1.18
CA TYR A 9 10.55 -15.47 0.65
C TYR A 9 10.50 -14.04 1.19
N VAL A 10 9.33 -13.39 1.13
CA VAL A 10 9.19 -12.00 1.56
C VAL A 10 9.49 -11.85 3.05
N LEU A 11 9.13 -12.81 3.90
CA LEU A 11 9.41 -12.78 5.33
C LEU A 11 10.87 -13.08 5.66
N LYS A 12 11.55 -13.91 4.87
CA LYS A 12 12.92 -14.37 5.16
C LYS A 12 14.03 -13.54 4.52
N ILE A 13 13.74 -12.71 3.51
CA ILE A 13 14.78 -11.88 2.87
C ILE A 13 15.50 -11.02 3.94
N PRO A 14 16.83 -11.12 4.09
CA PRO A 14 17.58 -10.30 5.03
C PRO A 14 17.54 -8.81 4.68
N TRP A 15 17.59 -7.94 5.70
CA TRP A 15 17.55 -6.49 5.49
C TRP A 15 18.70 -5.95 4.63
N HIS A 16 19.89 -6.55 4.75
CA HIS A 16 21.06 -6.14 3.99
C HIS A 16 20.99 -6.51 2.50
N ASP A 17 20.15 -7.48 2.13
CA ASP A 17 19.93 -7.90 0.74
C ASP A 17 18.88 -7.02 0.01
N ILE A 18 18.24 -6.10 0.73
CA ILE A 18 17.20 -5.26 0.16
C ILE A 18 17.83 -4.02 -0.47
N GLU A 19 17.60 -3.86 -1.79
CA GLU A 19 18.13 -2.74 -2.56
C GLU A 19 17.85 -1.37 -1.89
N ARG A 20 18.88 -0.54 -1.72
CA ARG A 20 18.77 0.79 -1.06
C ARG A 20 17.71 1.69 -1.69
N ASN A 21 17.51 1.60 -3.01
CA ASN A 21 16.49 2.37 -3.74
C ASN A 21 15.06 2.06 -3.26
N LEU A 22 14.77 0.84 -2.75
CA LEU A 22 13.48 0.44 -2.21
C LEU A 22 13.29 1.08 -0.84
N ILE A 23 14.34 1.09 -0.02
CA ILE A 23 14.33 1.77 1.28
C ILE A 23 14.01 3.26 1.11
N SER A 24 14.67 3.95 0.17
CA SER A 24 14.38 5.36 -0.13
C SER A 24 12.94 5.58 -0.60
N ARG A 25 12.36 4.63 -1.36
CA ARG A 25 10.95 4.73 -1.80
C ARG A 25 9.96 4.52 -0.65
N VAL A 26 10.29 3.67 0.32
CA VAL A 26 9.48 3.50 1.53
C VAL A 26 9.50 4.77 2.39
N GLN A 27 10.64 5.47 2.47
CA GLN A 27 10.76 6.77 3.14
C GLN A 27 9.81 7.83 2.59
N LEU A 28 9.40 7.73 1.32
CA LEU A 28 8.41 8.63 0.72
C LEU A 28 6.96 8.35 1.19
N LYS A 29 6.75 7.39 2.11
CA LYS A 29 5.45 6.97 2.64
C LYS A 29 4.39 6.76 1.55
N LYS A 30 4.80 6.09 0.46
CA LYS A 30 3.94 5.75 -0.69
C LYS A 30 3.00 4.57 -0.41
N ILE A 31 3.14 3.91 0.74
CA ILE A 31 2.24 2.87 1.23
C ILE A 31 1.12 3.52 2.05
N ILE A 32 -0.12 3.20 1.72
CA ILE A 32 -1.33 3.72 2.36
C ILE A 32 -2.12 2.56 2.98
N LYS A 33 -2.54 2.73 4.22
CA LYS A 33 -3.54 1.90 4.89
C LYS A 33 -4.83 2.70 5.03
N LEU A 34 -5.96 2.13 4.61
CA LEU A 34 -7.27 2.72 4.90
C LEU A 34 -7.76 2.14 6.22
N ARG A 35 -8.10 3.02 7.16
CA ARG A 35 -8.70 2.70 8.45
C ARG A 35 -10.20 2.91 8.31
N ILE A 36 -10.98 1.85 8.42
CA ILE A 36 -12.42 1.89 8.16
C ILE A 36 -13.13 2.05 9.50
N ILE A 37 -13.93 3.10 9.67
CA ILE A 37 -14.73 3.33 10.87
C ILE A 37 -16.20 3.26 10.50
N LEU A 38 -16.90 2.18 10.90
CA LEU A 38 -18.35 2.04 10.72
C LEU A 38 -18.99 1.96 12.10
N ASP A 39 -20.06 2.74 12.32
CA ASP A 39 -20.82 2.72 13.59
C ASP A 39 -19.92 2.83 14.85
N LYS A 40 -18.93 3.73 14.80
CA LYS A 40 -17.91 3.95 15.86
C LYS A 40 -17.00 2.73 16.14
N ARG A 41 -16.99 1.73 15.26
CA ARG A 41 -16.09 0.57 15.33
C ARG A 41 -15.07 0.63 14.22
N GLU A 42 -13.81 0.41 14.58
CA GLU A 42 -12.76 0.26 13.59
C GLU A 42 -12.75 -1.16 13.02
N ILE A 43 -12.84 -1.27 11.71
CA ILE A 43 -12.70 -2.52 10.98
C ILE A 43 -11.29 -2.61 10.43
N ASN A 44 -10.52 -3.57 10.94
CA ASN A 44 -9.20 -3.84 10.42
C ASN A 44 -9.29 -4.71 9.16
N TYR A 45 -9.04 -4.10 8.00
CA TYR A 45 -9.01 -4.80 6.73
C TYR A 45 -7.55 -4.86 6.22
N PRO A 46 -6.99 -6.04 5.90
CA PRO A 46 -5.56 -6.22 5.61
C PRO A 46 -5.20 -5.79 4.17
N ILE A 47 -5.76 -4.68 3.69
CA ILE A 47 -5.47 -4.13 2.37
C ILE A 47 -4.65 -2.86 2.50
N TYR A 48 -3.60 -2.80 1.70
CA TYR A 48 -2.71 -1.66 1.56
C TYR A 48 -2.66 -1.22 0.11
N PHE A 49 -2.34 0.05 -0.10
CA PHE A 49 -2.22 0.64 -1.41
C PHE A 49 -0.82 1.22 -1.59
N TYR A 50 -0.16 0.87 -2.69
CA TYR A 50 1.03 1.60 -3.13
C TYR A 50 0.59 2.69 -4.10
N VAL A 51 0.98 3.94 -3.84
CA VAL A 51 0.68 5.10 -4.69
C VAL A 51 1.94 5.51 -5.44
N GLY A 52 2.00 5.16 -6.73
CA GLY A 52 3.13 5.46 -7.61
C GLY A 52 2.96 6.79 -8.37
N GLU A 53 3.90 7.13 -9.23
CA GLU A 53 3.72 8.27 -10.15
C GLU A 53 2.77 7.91 -11.29
N LYS A 54 2.95 6.73 -11.90
CA LYS A 54 2.19 6.30 -13.08
C LYS A 54 1.08 5.31 -12.77
N ARG A 55 1.21 4.52 -11.70
CA ARG A 55 0.26 3.47 -11.33
C ARG A 55 0.18 3.30 -9.82
N ASP A 56 -1.01 2.94 -9.39
CA ASP A 56 -1.33 2.53 -8.03
C ASP A 56 -1.48 1.01 -8.00
N HIS A 57 -1.27 0.40 -6.83
CA HIS A 57 -1.38 -1.05 -6.66
C HIS A 57 -2.11 -1.40 -5.36
N VAL A 58 -3.02 -2.36 -5.45
CA VAL A 58 -3.65 -3.01 -4.30
C VAL A 58 -2.71 -4.11 -3.82
N MET A 59 -2.53 -4.21 -2.51
CA MET A 59 -1.66 -5.19 -1.89
C MET A 59 -2.33 -5.80 -0.66
N ILE A 60 -2.07 -7.09 -0.46
CA ILE A 60 -2.32 -7.79 0.79
C ILE A 60 -0.94 -8.23 1.30
N PRO A 61 -0.59 -7.98 2.57
CA PRO A 61 0.74 -8.25 3.10
C PRO A 61 1.23 -9.64 2.74
N TYR A 62 2.45 -9.70 2.18
CA TYR A 62 3.20 -10.92 1.87
C TYR A 62 2.61 -11.84 0.78
N VAL A 63 1.32 -11.71 0.46
CA VAL A 63 0.60 -12.69 -0.37
C VAL A 63 0.18 -12.16 -1.73
N PHE A 64 -0.07 -10.86 -1.89
CA PHE A 64 -0.64 -10.34 -3.14
C PHE A 64 -0.23 -8.91 -3.46
N CYS A 65 0.05 -8.65 -4.74
CA CYS A 65 0.15 -7.31 -5.28
C CYS A 65 -0.46 -7.27 -6.70
N SER A 66 -1.26 -6.25 -7.02
CA SER A 66 -1.88 -6.11 -8.35
C SER A 66 -0.92 -5.64 -9.46
N CYS A 67 0.38 -5.53 -9.19
CA CYS A 67 1.33 -5.07 -10.20
C CYS A 67 1.63 -6.15 -11.24
N LYS A 68 1.91 -5.75 -12.49
CA LYS A 68 2.23 -6.68 -13.59
C LYS A 68 3.41 -7.62 -13.27
N ASN A 69 4.40 -7.15 -12.50
CA ASN A 69 5.52 -8.01 -12.11
C ASN A 69 5.08 -9.16 -11.21
N PHE A 70 4.15 -8.92 -10.28
CA PHE A 70 3.59 -9.97 -9.45
C PHE A 70 2.75 -10.93 -10.31
N THR A 71 1.74 -10.44 -11.01
CA THR A 71 0.85 -11.29 -11.81
C THR A 71 1.62 -12.12 -12.85
N ILE A 72 2.51 -11.50 -13.62
CA ILE A 72 3.19 -12.18 -14.74
C ILE A 72 4.44 -12.92 -14.27
N ARG A 73 5.33 -12.27 -13.51
CA ARG A 73 6.67 -12.84 -13.25
C ARG A 73 6.72 -13.72 -12.00
N VAL A 74 5.87 -13.45 -11.01
CA VAL A 74 5.81 -14.19 -9.74
C VAL A 74 4.82 -15.34 -9.89
N MET A 75 3.56 -15.03 -10.24
CA MET A 75 2.48 -16.03 -10.31
C MET A 75 2.50 -16.86 -11.60
N SER A 76 2.38 -16.23 -12.78
CA SER A 76 2.26 -16.98 -14.04
C SER A 76 3.57 -17.64 -14.48
N LYS A 77 4.66 -16.87 -14.58
CA LYS A 77 5.94 -17.36 -15.14
C LYS A 77 6.88 -17.96 -14.09
N LYS A 78 6.60 -17.79 -12.79
CA LYS A 78 7.44 -18.30 -11.68
C LYS A 78 8.93 -17.95 -11.80
N LYS A 79 9.25 -16.78 -12.38
CA LYS A 79 10.63 -16.31 -12.68
C LYS A 79 11.25 -15.47 -11.58
N LYS A 80 10.45 -14.95 -10.65
CA LYS A 80 10.92 -14.14 -9.52
C LYS A 80 10.20 -14.54 -8.25
N PRO A 81 10.88 -14.49 -7.10
CA PRO A 81 10.33 -14.94 -5.83
C PRO A 81 9.34 -13.95 -5.19
N SER A 82 9.40 -12.68 -5.58
CA SER A 82 8.43 -11.67 -5.17
C SER A 82 8.50 -10.44 -6.08
N CYS A 83 7.53 -9.54 -5.93
CA CYS A 83 7.60 -8.21 -6.53
C CYS A 83 8.16 -7.20 -5.51
N LYS A 84 8.83 -6.15 -6.02
CA LYS A 84 9.38 -5.10 -5.16
C LYS A 84 8.35 -4.42 -4.25
N HIS A 85 7.08 -4.38 -4.63
CA HIS A 85 6.03 -3.73 -3.83
C HIS A 85 5.71 -4.52 -2.56
N LEU A 86 5.75 -5.87 -2.59
CA LEU A 86 5.59 -6.68 -1.40
C LEU A 86 6.78 -6.54 -0.43
N ILE A 87 8.00 -6.44 -0.98
CA ILE A 87 9.20 -6.14 -0.18
C ILE A 87 9.06 -4.76 0.47
N MET A 88 8.69 -3.72 -0.30
CA MET A 88 8.45 -2.38 0.24
C MET A 88 7.32 -2.34 1.28
N LEU A 89 6.26 -3.13 1.09
CA LEU A 89 5.17 -3.24 2.06
C LEU A 89 5.68 -3.86 3.37
N ARG A 90 6.45 -4.96 3.31
CA ARG A 90 7.09 -5.52 4.51
C ARG A 90 7.92 -4.47 5.24
N LEU A 91 8.83 -3.80 4.54
CA LEU A 91 9.65 -2.73 5.11
C LEU A 91 8.82 -1.63 5.78
N ALA A 92 7.72 -1.23 5.13
CA ALA A 92 6.83 -0.22 5.65
C ALA A 92 6.09 -0.68 6.92
N LEU A 93 5.68 -1.95 6.99
CA LEU A 93 5.05 -2.52 8.18
C LEU A 93 6.04 -2.61 9.33
N ASP A 94 7.22 -3.21 9.10
CA ASP A 94 8.25 -3.43 10.10
C ASP A 94 8.74 -2.11 10.72
N LYS A 95 8.78 -1.02 9.93
CA LYS A 95 9.23 0.31 10.37
C LYS A 95 8.10 1.30 10.66
N SER A 96 6.84 0.89 10.58
CA SER A 96 5.67 1.78 10.67
C SER A 96 5.74 2.99 9.70
N MET A 97 6.27 2.76 8.50
CA MET A 97 6.49 3.77 7.44
C MET A 97 5.38 3.74 6.37
N TYR A 98 4.14 3.88 6.80
CA TYR A 98 2.98 4.00 5.93
C TYR A 98 2.11 5.20 6.35
N ARG A 99 1.21 5.63 5.47
CA ARG A 99 0.20 6.64 5.78
C ARG A 99 -1.12 5.96 6.10
N GLU A 100 -1.82 6.48 7.08
CA GLU A 100 -3.18 6.08 7.38
C GLU A 100 -4.17 7.15 6.92
N ILE A 101 -5.29 6.70 6.35
CA ILE A 101 -6.43 7.54 6.01
C ILE A 101 -7.67 6.88 6.58
N TYR A 102 -8.48 7.66 7.28
CA TYR A 102 -9.76 7.19 7.78
C TYR A 102 -10.84 7.33 6.71
N ILE A 103 -11.63 6.29 6.55
CA ILE A 103 -12.84 6.28 5.73
C ILE A 103 -13.98 5.68 6.56
N ASP A 104 -15.19 6.15 6.31
CA ASP A 104 -16.43 5.74 6.98
C ASP A 104 -17.42 5.06 6.02
N ASP A 105 -16.97 4.79 4.79
CA ASP A 105 -17.79 4.27 3.71
C ASP A 105 -17.08 3.12 2.97
N LEU A 106 -17.68 1.92 3.00
CA LEU A 106 -17.17 0.76 2.28
C LEU A 106 -17.31 0.89 0.75
N THR A 107 -18.26 1.69 0.27
CA THR A 107 -18.42 1.91 -1.18
C THR A 107 -17.21 2.68 -1.73
N LEU A 108 -16.60 3.55 -0.92
CA LEU A 108 -15.36 4.24 -1.23
C LEU A 108 -14.18 3.27 -1.38
N LEU A 109 -14.04 2.30 -0.46
CA LEU A 109 -13.02 1.24 -0.57
C LEU A 109 -13.19 0.45 -1.87
N LYS A 110 -14.42 -0.01 -2.15
CA LYS A 110 -14.75 -0.76 -3.37
C LYS A 110 -14.40 0.05 -4.62
N LYS A 111 -14.73 1.34 -4.63
CA LYS A 111 -14.41 2.26 -5.73
C LYS A 111 -12.91 2.38 -5.96
N ILE A 112 -12.12 2.61 -4.91
CA ILE A 112 -10.66 2.70 -5.00
C ILE A 112 -10.06 1.41 -5.57
N ILE A 113 -10.47 0.25 -5.05
CA ILE A 113 -9.99 -1.04 -5.55
C ILE A 113 -10.33 -1.20 -7.03
N ASN A 114 -11.57 -0.92 -7.44
CA ASN A 114 -12.00 -1.04 -8.82
C ASN A 114 -11.23 -0.12 -9.78
N GLU A 115 -11.00 1.13 -9.39
CA GLU A 115 -10.19 2.07 -10.17
C GLU A 115 -8.77 1.54 -10.38
N ILE A 116 -8.14 1.04 -9.32
CA ILE A 116 -6.78 0.50 -9.39
C ILE A 116 -6.72 -0.76 -10.25
N ILE A 117 -7.67 -1.68 -10.11
CA ILE A 117 -7.66 -2.94 -10.86
C ILE A 117 -7.97 -2.71 -12.34
N ARG A 118 -8.95 -1.86 -12.66
CA ARG A 118 -9.40 -1.65 -14.05
C ARG A 118 -8.52 -0.68 -14.82
N ILE A 119 -8.11 0.42 -14.18
CA ILE A 119 -7.43 1.55 -14.84
C ILE A 119 -5.95 1.60 -14.44
N GLY A 120 -5.60 1.08 -13.25
CA GLY A 120 -4.23 1.11 -12.73
C GLY A 120 -3.91 2.36 -11.91
N LEU A 121 -4.89 3.24 -11.67
CA LEU A 121 -4.78 4.49 -10.92
C LEU A 121 -6.09 4.75 -10.19
N SER A 122 -6.03 5.31 -8.98
CA SER A 122 -7.23 5.76 -8.26
C SER A 122 -7.23 7.27 -8.05
N PRO A 123 -7.96 8.03 -8.89
CA PRO A 123 -8.25 9.44 -8.62
C PRO A 123 -8.92 9.64 -7.25
N THR A 124 -9.78 8.71 -6.85
CA THR A 124 -10.47 8.74 -5.57
C THR A 124 -9.49 8.70 -4.40
N LEU A 125 -8.56 7.73 -4.37
CA LEU A 125 -7.52 7.62 -3.35
C LEU A 125 -6.61 8.86 -3.31
N ARG A 126 -6.25 9.39 -4.49
CA ARG A 126 -5.38 10.58 -4.59
C ARG A 126 -6.06 11.83 -4.05
N LYS A 127 -7.35 12.01 -4.33
CA LYS A 127 -8.15 13.09 -3.76
C LYS A 127 -8.22 12.99 -2.23
N LEU A 128 -8.44 11.79 -1.69
CA LEU A 128 -8.43 11.56 -0.23
C LEU A 128 -7.07 11.92 0.39
N LEU A 129 -5.97 11.52 -0.25
CA LEU A 129 -4.63 11.85 0.21
C LEU A 129 -4.37 13.36 0.24
N TYR A 130 -4.81 14.08 -0.79
CA TYR A 130 -4.70 15.53 -0.85
C TYR A 130 -5.47 16.21 0.28
N ILE A 131 -6.76 15.86 0.45
CA ILE A 131 -7.61 16.41 1.52
C ILE A 131 -7.04 16.09 2.91
N SER A 132 -6.54 14.88 3.12
CA SER A 132 -5.94 14.47 4.41
C SER A 132 -4.67 15.23 4.76
N ARG A 133 -3.94 15.74 3.75
CA ARG A 133 -2.75 16.56 3.93
C ARG A 133 -3.15 17.99 4.33
N ASN A 134 -4.15 18.55 3.66
CA ASN A 134 -4.62 19.92 3.95
C ASN A 134 -5.22 20.03 5.37
N ARG A 135 -6.04 19.06 5.80
CA ARG A 135 -6.58 19.04 7.17
C ARG A 135 -5.50 19.00 8.26
N ARG A 136 -4.36 18.35 8.00
CA ARG A 136 -3.21 18.35 8.93
C ARG A 136 -2.49 19.70 8.94
N TYR A 137 -2.37 20.33 7.78
CA TYR A 137 -1.77 21.66 7.66
C TYR A 137 -2.59 22.72 8.40
N GLU A 138 -3.92 22.69 8.27
CA GLU A 138 -4.82 23.63 8.94
C GLU A 138 -4.76 23.51 10.47
N ARG A 139 -4.78 22.28 11.03
CA ARG A 139 -4.62 22.07 12.49
C ARG A 139 -3.26 22.51 13.01
N GLY A 140 -2.18 22.23 12.28
CA GLY A 140 -0.85 22.68 12.68
C GLY A 140 -0.67 24.21 12.66
N ARG A 141 -1.58 24.95 12.02
CA ARG A 141 -1.61 26.42 12.01
C ARG A 141 -2.41 27.00 13.18
N THR A 142 -3.45 26.30 13.66
CA THR A 142 -4.26 26.73 14.82
C THR A 142 -3.57 26.45 16.15
N ASP A 143 -2.70 25.44 16.22
CA ASP A 143 -1.98 25.07 17.46
C ASP A 143 -0.68 25.87 17.66
N GLY A 144 -0.40 26.84 16.77
CA GLY A 144 0.80 27.69 16.81
C GLY A 144 0.48 29.19 16.77
N ALA A 145 -0.75 29.58 17.11
CA ALA A 145 -1.22 30.97 17.21
C ALA A 145 -1.62 31.29 18.66
#